data_AF-A0A8S4EBY8-F1
#
_entry.id   AF-A0A8S4EBY8-F1
#
_cell.length_a   1.000
_cell.length_b   1.000
_cell.length_c   1.000
_cell.angle_alpha   90.00
_cell.angle_beta   90.00
_cell.angle_gamma   90.00
#
_symmetry.space_group_name_H-M   'P 1'
#
loop_
_entity.id
_entity.type
_entity.pdbx_description
1 polymer ?
#
loop_
_entity_poly.entity_id
_entity_poly.type
_entity_poly.pdbx_seq_one_letter_code
_entity_poly.pdbx_strand_id
1 'polypeptide(L)'
;MIGYWETKGREQDRQVELLQQQISSADSQLRISTEQVQALTYVEEESEIAKQKEKTLKSEIVLVRSKLANCETELLQCKNKIRKLMEDIHTEQRLGARPQENRQALERSMLAEVESLQSQIQQAKHATEINHLTAENLKREVGVLESAIMEKKRQVERLVQEMKEANLQSLSGSVDELRHPLDGLCKAGSARRIIGSPRQLENAAPTNKNPHGVWV
;
A
#
# COMPACT_ATOMS: atom_id res chain seq x y z
N MET A 1 145.72 -38.00 -16.25
CA MET A 1 144.64 -38.51 -15.37
C MET A 1 143.90 -37.38 -14.66
N ILE A 2 144.58 -36.36 -14.13
CA ILE A 2 143.96 -35.22 -13.39
C ILE A 2 142.99 -34.37 -14.25
N GLY A 3 143.37 -33.95 -15.46
CA GLY A 3 142.52 -33.08 -16.30
C GLY A 3 141.20 -33.71 -16.79
N TYR A 4 141.12 -35.05 -16.85
CA TYR A 4 139.86 -35.75 -17.16
C TYR A 4 138.86 -35.61 -16.01
N TRP A 5 139.32 -35.77 -14.77
CA TRP A 5 138.47 -35.65 -13.58
C TRP A 5 138.00 -34.20 -13.35
N GLU A 6 138.83 -33.20 -13.64
CA GLU A 6 138.41 -31.79 -13.62
C GLU A 6 137.32 -31.49 -14.66
N THR A 7 137.48 -32.00 -15.88
CA THR A 7 136.51 -31.77 -16.96
C THR A 7 135.19 -32.47 -16.69
N LYS A 8 135.25 -33.70 -16.16
CA LYS A 8 134.08 -34.45 -15.70
C LYS A 8 133.39 -33.80 -14.51
N GLY A 9 134.15 -33.23 -13.57
CA GLY A 9 133.62 -32.47 -12.44
C GLY A 9 132.87 -31.22 -12.89
N ARG A 10 133.47 -30.40 -13.77
CA ARG A 10 132.81 -29.21 -14.35
C ARG A 10 131.52 -29.56 -15.10
N GLU A 11 131.50 -30.67 -15.83
CA GLU A 11 130.30 -31.13 -16.53
C GLU A 11 129.21 -31.59 -15.54
N GLN A 12 129.59 -32.29 -14.46
CA GLN A 12 128.64 -32.64 -13.39
C GLN A 12 128.08 -31.41 -12.68
N ASP A 13 128.90 -30.41 -12.37
CA ASP A 13 128.44 -29.16 -11.74
C ASP A 13 127.43 -28.44 -12.65
N ARG A 14 127.71 -28.39 -13.95
CA ARG A 14 126.80 -27.79 -14.94
C ARG A 14 125.48 -28.56 -15.06
N GLN A 15 125.51 -29.89 -14.98
CA GLN A 15 124.30 -30.72 -14.95
C GLN A 15 123.49 -30.51 -13.67
N VAL A 16 124.17 -30.37 -12.52
CA VAL A 16 123.52 -30.07 -11.24
C VAL A 16 122.84 -28.70 -11.29
N GLU A 17 123.50 -27.66 -11.80
CA GLU A 17 122.88 -26.32 -11.96
C GLU A 17 121.64 -26.35 -12.85
N LEU A 18 121.68 -27.09 -13.97
CA LEU A 18 120.54 -27.27 -14.88
C LEU A 18 119.37 -27.98 -14.19
N LEU A 19 119.65 -29.04 -13.43
CA LEU A 19 118.64 -29.74 -12.63
C LEU A 19 118.06 -28.82 -11.55
N GLN A 20 118.89 -28.02 -10.87
CA GLN A 20 118.44 -27.04 -9.88
C GLN A 20 117.47 -26.01 -10.48
N GLN A 21 117.78 -25.51 -11.68
CA GLN A 21 116.94 -24.56 -12.39
C GLN A 21 115.61 -25.20 -12.82
N GLN A 22 115.64 -26.45 -13.29
CA GLN A 22 114.44 -27.20 -13.63
C GLN A 22 113.55 -27.46 -12.41
N ILE A 23 114.14 -27.84 -11.26
CA ILE A 23 113.42 -28.01 -10.00
C ILE A 23 112.75 -26.70 -9.57
N SER A 24 113.49 -25.59 -9.60
CA SER A 24 112.96 -24.27 -9.22
C SER A 24 111.79 -23.84 -10.13
N SER A 25 111.90 -24.11 -11.44
CA SER A 25 110.82 -23.84 -12.38
C SER A 25 109.60 -24.72 -12.11
N ALA A 26 109.79 -26.02 -11.85
CA ALA A 26 108.73 -26.94 -11.54
C ALA A 26 108.00 -26.57 -10.23
N ASP A 27 108.74 -26.19 -9.19
CA ASP A 27 108.19 -25.74 -7.91
C ASP A 27 107.36 -24.47 -8.07
N SER A 28 107.84 -23.49 -8.85
CA SER A 28 107.07 -22.28 -9.15
C SER A 28 105.76 -22.62 -9.89
N GLN A 29 105.82 -23.57 -10.81
CA GLN A 29 104.66 -23.99 -11.60
C GLN A 29 103.63 -24.76 -10.74
N LEU A 30 104.11 -25.61 -9.83
CA LEU A 30 103.29 -26.31 -8.84
C LEU A 30 102.58 -25.34 -7.90
N ARG A 31 103.27 -24.28 -7.44
CA ARG A 31 102.66 -23.26 -6.59
C ARG A 31 101.51 -22.54 -7.31
N ILE A 32 101.76 -22.08 -8.54
CA ILE A 32 100.72 -21.44 -9.38
C ILE A 32 99.55 -22.38 -9.62
N SER A 33 99.83 -23.65 -9.95
CA SER A 33 98.78 -24.65 -10.16
C SER A 33 97.95 -24.87 -8.90
N THR A 34 98.56 -24.83 -7.72
CA THR A 34 97.85 -24.99 -6.44
C THR A 34 96.92 -23.82 -6.18
N GLU A 35 97.38 -22.58 -6.42
CA GLU A 35 96.56 -21.37 -6.30
C GLU A 35 95.38 -21.38 -7.28
N GLN A 36 95.60 -21.83 -8.53
CA GLN A 36 94.54 -21.98 -9.53
C GLN A 36 93.49 -23.01 -9.13
N VAL A 37 93.91 -24.17 -8.58
CA VAL A 37 92.97 -25.20 -8.10
C VAL A 37 92.11 -24.65 -6.96
N GLN A 38 92.70 -23.92 -6.01
CA GLN A 38 91.94 -23.29 -4.92
C GLN A 38 90.91 -22.27 -5.45
N ALA A 39 91.28 -21.45 -6.43
CA ALA A 39 90.37 -20.50 -7.05
C ALA A 39 89.20 -21.21 -7.77
N LEU A 40 89.47 -22.33 -8.45
CA LEU A 40 88.43 -23.14 -9.09
C LEU A 40 87.46 -23.74 -8.07
N THR A 41 87.95 -24.25 -6.94
CA THR A 41 87.09 -24.78 -5.87
C THR A 41 86.12 -23.72 -5.35
N TYR A 42 86.58 -22.48 -5.15
CA TYR A 42 85.70 -21.38 -4.73
C TYR A 42 84.61 -21.07 -5.77
N VAL A 43 84.96 -21.08 -7.07
CA VAL A 43 83.99 -20.87 -8.15
C VAL A 43 82.97 -22.00 -8.23
N GLU A 44 83.39 -23.25 -7.99
CA GLU A 44 82.49 -24.41 -7.92
C GLU A 44 81.48 -24.27 -6.76
N GLU A 45 81.93 -23.84 -5.58
CA GLU A 45 81.06 -23.57 -4.43
C GLU A 45 80.02 -22.47 -4.73
N GLU A 46 80.46 -21.33 -5.28
CA GLU A 46 79.55 -20.25 -5.68
C GLU A 46 78.54 -20.69 -6.75
N SER A 47 78.97 -21.54 -7.70
CA SER A 47 78.09 -22.14 -8.71
C SER A 47 77.01 -23.02 -8.07
N GLU A 48 77.35 -23.84 -7.07
CA GLU A 48 76.36 -24.66 -6.36
C GLU A 48 75.37 -23.81 -5.55
N ILE A 49 75.84 -22.74 -4.91
CA ILE A 49 74.97 -21.77 -4.22
C ILE A 49 74.01 -21.11 -5.22
N ALA A 50 74.51 -20.70 -6.39
CA ALA A 50 73.70 -20.09 -7.44
C ALA A 50 72.62 -21.06 -7.96
N LYS A 51 72.97 -22.33 -8.21
CA LYS A 51 72.01 -23.37 -8.61
C LYS A 51 70.92 -23.59 -7.56
N GLN A 52 71.27 -23.56 -6.27
CA GLN A 52 70.28 -23.72 -5.22
C GLN A 52 69.34 -22.52 -5.12
N LYS A 53 69.85 -21.29 -5.24
CA LYS A 53 69.02 -20.08 -5.31
C LYS A 53 68.09 -20.10 -6.53
N GLU A 54 68.58 -20.57 -7.67
CA GLU A 54 67.77 -20.72 -8.88
C GLU A 54 66.59 -21.69 -8.67
N LYS A 55 66.83 -22.83 -8.00
CA LYS A 55 65.76 -23.79 -7.65
C LYS A 55 64.71 -23.16 -6.71
N THR A 56 65.16 -22.40 -5.71
CA THR A 56 64.26 -21.69 -4.78
C THR A 56 63.40 -20.68 -5.54
N LEU A 57 64.02 -19.82 -6.36
CA LEU A 57 63.30 -18.82 -7.16
C LEU A 57 62.31 -19.46 -8.14
N LYS A 58 62.67 -20.58 -8.78
CA LYS A 58 61.76 -21.35 -9.63
C LYS A 58 60.53 -21.82 -8.86
N SER A 59 60.71 -22.29 -7.61
CA SER A 59 59.62 -22.75 -6.75
C SER A 59 58.72 -21.59 -6.30
N GLU A 60 59.32 -20.44 -5.96
CA GLU A 60 58.59 -19.22 -5.63
C GLU A 60 57.76 -18.69 -6.81
N ILE A 61 58.31 -18.71 -8.03
CA ILE A 61 57.56 -18.33 -9.24
C ILE A 61 56.32 -19.21 -9.41
N VAL A 62 56.45 -20.52 -9.23
CA VAL A 62 55.31 -21.45 -9.32
C VAL A 62 54.27 -21.14 -8.23
N LEU A 63 54.71 -20.90 -7.00
CA LEU A 63 53.83 -20.55 -5.89
C LEU A 63 53.06 -19.25 -6.15
N VAL A 64 53.74 -18.19 -6.62
CA VAL A 64 53.11 -16.91 -6.93
C VAL A 64 52.12 -17.04 -8.08
N ARG A 65 52.44 -17.82 -9.13
CA ARG A 65 51.49 -18.10 -10.22
C ARG A 65 50.24 -18.82 -9.73
N SER A 66 50.39 -19.79 -8.82
CA SER A 66 49.26 -20.49 -8.20
C SER A 66 48.39 -19.55 -7.38
N LYS A 67 49.01 -18.70 -6.54
CA LYS A 67 48.29 -17.67 -5.76
C LYS A 67 47.53 -16.70 -6.66
N LEU A 68 48.14 -16.25 -7.76
CA LEU A 68 47.50 -15.36 -8.72
C LEU A 68 46.24 -16.01 -9.33
N ALA A 69 46.36 -17.25 -9.82
CA ALA A 69 45.22 -17.98 -10.39
C ALA A 69 44.08 -18.18 -9.38
N ASN A 70 44.41 -18.42 -8.11
CA ASN A 70 43.41 -18.48 -7.05
C ASN A 70 42.69 -17.13 -6.85
N CYS A 71 43.44 -16.04 -6.77
CA CYS A 71 42.86 -14.69 -6.64
C CYS A 71 41.98 -14.32 -7.84
N GLU A 72 42.37 -14.68 -9.07
CA GLU A 72 41.56 -14.48 -10.28
C GLU A 72 40.22 -15.23 -10.19
N THR A 73 40.24 -16.46 -9.66
CA THR A 73 39.05 -17.28 -9.44
C THR A 73 38.13 -16.67 -8.39
N GLU A 74 38.66 -16.26 -7.24
CA GLU A 74 37.91 -15.58 -6.17
C GLU A 74 37.29 -14.26 -6.66
N LEU A 75 38.03 -13.48 -7.45
CA LEU A 75 37.54 -12.25 -8.04
C LEU A 75 36.35 -12.50 -8.98
N LEU A 76 36.43 -13.54 -9.82
CA LEU A 76 35.34 -13.94 -10.70
C LEU A 76 34.09 -14.37 -9.91
N GLN A 77 34.27 -15.13 -8.84
CA GLN A 77 33.19 -15.53 -7.94
C GLN A 77 32.53 -14.31 -7.28
N CYS A 78 33.33 -13.37 -6.75
CA CYS A 78 32.83 -12.12 -6.18
C CYS A 78 32.05 -11.29 -7.20
N LYS A 79 32.56 -11.14 -8.43
CA LYS A 79 31.86 -10.45 -9.53
C LYS A 79 30.50 -11.09 -9.82
N ASN A 80 30.44 -12.43 -9.87
CA ASN A 80 29.18 -13.14 -10.11
C ASN A 80 28.20 -12.98 -8.95
N LYS A 81 28.68 -13.02 -7.70
CA LYS A 81 27.87 -12.77 -6.51
C LYS A 81 27.28 -11.36 -6.50
N ILE A 82 28.08 -10.35 -6.82
CA ILE A 82 27.62 -8.95 -6.94
C ILE A 82 26.53 -8.84 -8.00
N ARG A 83 26.70 -9.47 -9.16
CA ARG A 83 25.68 -9.47 -10.22
C ARG A 83 24.35 -10.05 -9.73
N LYS A 84 24.40 -11.22 -9.08
CA LYS A 84 23.19 -11.86 -8.54
C LYS A 84 22.51 -10.99 -7.49
N LEU A 85 23.27 -10.42 -6.55
CA LEU A 85 22.71 -9.52 -5.53
C LEU A 85 22.07 -8.28 -6.15
N MET A 86 22.66 -7.71 -7.20
CA MET A 86 22.02 -6.61 -7.94
C MET A 86 20.70 -7.06 -8.57
N GLU A 87 20.65 -8.23 -9.21
CA GLU A 87 19.41 -8.77 -9.80
C GLU A 87 18.32 -9.00 -8.73
N ASP A 88 18.71 -9.52 -7.57
CA ASP A 88 17.82 -9.74 -6.42
C ASP A 88 17.27 -8.39 -5.91
N ILE A 89 18.13 -7.38 -5.71
CA ILE A 89 17.72 -6.02 -5.30
C ILE A 89 16.74 -5.41 -6.31
N HIS A 90 17.03 -5.48 -7.60
CA HIS A 90 16.12 -4.94 -8.62
C HIS A 90 14.78 -5.68 -8.61
N THR A 91 14.80 -6.99 -8.35
CA THR A 91 13.58 -7.79 -8.27
C THR A 91 12.76 -7.43 -7.03
N GLU A 92 13.39 -7.30 -5.87
CA GLU A 92 12.73 -6.82 -4.65
C GLU A 92 12.19 -5.40 -4.80
N GLN A 93 12.93 -4.47 -5.43
CA GLN A 93 12.44 -3.12 -5.68
C GLN A 93 11.17 -3.11 -6.54
N ARG A 94 11.13 -3.92 -7.61
CA ARG A 94 9.92 -4.08 -8.45
C ARG A 94 8.77 -4.71 -7.66
N LEU A 95 9.07 -5.71 -6.82
CA LEU A 95 8.09 -6.40 -5.99
C LEU A 95 7.62 -5.56 -4.80
N GLY A 96 8.41 -4.58 -4.33
CA GLY A 96 8.06 -3.69 -3.22
C GLY A 96 7.30 -2.43 -3.69
N ALA A 97 7.65 -1.89 -4.86
CA ALA A 97 6.97 -0.73 -5.44
C ALA A 97 5.50 -1.02 -5.77
N ARG A 98 5.21 -2.19 -6.36
CA ARG A 98 3.84 -2.55 -6.77
C ARG A 98 2.84 -2.68 -5.61
N PRO A 99 3.14 -3.41 -4.51
CA PRO A 99 2.28 -3.46 -3.33
C PRO A 99 2.13 -2.10 -2.65
N GLN A 100 3.19 -1.28 -2.64
CA GLN A 100 3.13 0.05 -2.03
C GLN A 100 2.22 1.00 -2.81
N GLU A 101 2.31 1.01 -4.15
CA GLU A 101 1.39 1.78 -5.01
C GLU A 101 -0.05 1.29 -4.87
N ASN A 102 -0.29 -0.02 -4.90
CA ASN A 102 -1.61 -0.60 -4.71
C ASN A 102 -2.19 -0.28 -3.33
N ARG A 103 -1.36 -0.35 -2.28
CA ARG A 103 -1.77 0.00 -0.91
C ARG A 103 -2.13 1.47 -0.79
N GLN A 104 -1.31 2.37 -1.34
CA GLN A 104 -1.62 3.80 -1.34
C GLN A 104 -2.89 4.12 -2.14
N ALA A 105 -3.10 3.47 -3.28
CA ALA A 105 -4.32 3.62 -4.06
C ALA A 105 -5.56 3.16 -3.28
N LEU A 106 -5.46 2.02 -2.59
CA LEU A 106 -6.53 1.52 -1.72
C LEU A 106 -6.81 2.47 -0.55
N GLU A 107 -5.78 2.95 0.15
CA GLU A 107 -5.92 3.91 1.26
C GLU A 107 -6.61 5.20 0.79
N ARG A 108 -6.25 5.74 -0.38
CA ARG A 108 -6.93 6.90 -0.97
C ARG A 108 -8.41 6.62 -1.29
N SER A 109 -8.71 5.44 -1.85
CA SER A 109 -10.08 5.04 -2.15
C SER A 109 -10.93 4.94 -0.87
N MET A 110 -10.37 4.34 0.19
CA MET A 110 -11.06 4.22 1.47
C MET A 110 -11.31 5.59 2.11
N LEU A 111 -10.35 6.52 2.05
CA LEU A 111 -10.53 7.89 2.54
C LEU A 111 -11.67 8.61 1.80
N ALA A 112 -11.70 8.51 0.47
CA ALA A 112 -12.77 9.12 -0.33
C ALA A 112 -14.15 8.50 -0.01
N GLU A 113 -14.22 7.19 0.24
CA GLU A 113 -15.45 6.52 0.66
C GLU A 113 -15.91 6.99 2.04
N VAL A 114 -14.99 7.15 3.00
CA VAL A 114 -15.29 7.69 4.33
C VAL A 114 -15.81 9.12 4.24
N GLU A 115 -15.20 9.98 3.43
CA GLU A 115 -15.67 11.35 3.21
C GLU A 115 -17.07 11.39 2.59
N SER A 116 -17.33 10.52 1.60
CA SER A 116 -18.65 10.36 0.99
C SER A 116 -19.69 9.91 2.02
N LEU A 117 -19.38 8.89 2.83
CA LEU A 117 -20.26 8.40 3.89
C LEU A 117 -20.53 9.48 4.94
N GLN A 118 -19.51 10.25 5.34
CA GLN A 118 -19.67 11.37 6.26
C GLN A 118 -20.62 12.43 5.69
N SER A 119 -20.48 12.78 4.40
CA SER A 119 -21.39 13.71 3.72
C SER A 119 -22.82 13.18 3.70
N GLN A 120 -23.03 11.90 3.38
CA GLN A 120 -24.34 11.25 3.40
C GLN A 120 -24.95 11.25 4.80
N ILE A 121 -24.16 10.99 5.84
CA ILE A 121 -24.62 11.04 7.24
C ILE A 121 -25.08 12.45 7.61
N GLN A 122 -24.32 13.50 7.23
CA GLN A 122 -24.72 14.88 7.51
C GLN A 122 -26.01 15.26 6.78
N GLN A 123 -26.15 14.84 5.51
CA GLN A 123 -27.39 15.06 4.75
C GLN A 123 -28.58 14.35 5.40
N ALA A 124 -28.42 13.10 5.80
CA ALA A 124 -29.48 12.33 6.46
C ALA A 124 -29.88 12.92 7.82
N LYS A 125 -28.89 13.40 8.59
CA LYS A 125 -29.11 14.12 9.84
C LYS A 125 -29.93 15.39 9.59
N HIS A 126 -29.53 16.22 8.63
CA HIS A 126 -30.24 17.45 8.31
C HIS A 126 -31.68 17.17 7.83
N ALA A 127 -31.88 16.16 6.99
CA ALA A 127 -33.20 15.73 6.56
C ALA A 127 -34.08 15.27 7.74
N THR A 128 -33.48 14.59 8.73
CA THR A 128 -34.18 14.15 9.95
C THR A 128 -34.60 15.34 10.80
N GLU A 129 -33.76 16.38 10.94
CA GLU A 129 -34.09 17.62 11.65
C GLU A 129 -35.26 18.36 10.98
N ILE A 130 -35.25 18.47 9.64
CA ILE A 130 -36.35 19.08 8.87
C ILE A 130 -37.66 18.30 9.07
N ASN A 131 -37.60 16.96 8.97
CA ASN A 131 -38.75 16.10 9.17
C ASN A 131 -39.32 16.24 10.59
N HIS A 132 -38.44 16.33 11.59
CA HIS A 132 -38.85 16.54 12.98
C HIS A 132 -39.56 17.88 13.19
N LEU A 133 -39.01 18.98 12.65
CA LEU A 133 -39.65 20.30 12.69
C LEU A 133 -41.02 20.29 11.99
N THR A 134 -41.11 19.59 10.86
CA THR A 134 -42.37 19.43 10.11
C THR A 134 -43.39 18.65 10.93
N ALA A 135 -42.99 17.55 11.57
CA ALA A 135 -43.85 16.76 12.45
C ALA A 135 -44.37 17.58 13.65
N GLU A 136 -43.51 18.39 14.28
CA GLU A 136 -43.91 19.27 15.39
C GLU A 136 -44.87 20.40 14.93
N ASN A 137 -44.68 20.93 13.71
CA ASN A 137 -45.64 21.88 13.12
C ASN A 137 -47.01 21.24 12.89
N LEU A 138 -47.04 20.08 12.24
CA LEU A 138 -48.28 19.34 11.98
C LEU A 138 -48.98 18.97 13.30
N LYS A 139 -48.24 18.52 14.31
CA LYS A 139 -48.79 18.23 15.65
C LYS A 139 -49.46 19.45 16.28
N ARG A 140 -48.86 20.64 16.15
CA ARG A 140 -49.47 21.90 16.62
C ARG A 140 -50.74 22.24 15.85
N GLU A 141 -50.72 22.13 14.52
CA GLU A 141 -51.91 22.37 13.68
C GLU A 141 -53.06 21.42 14.02
N VAL A 142 -52.77 20.13 14.20
CA VAL A 142 -53.73 19.13 14.65
C VAL A 142 -54.32 19.51 16.00
N GLY A 143 -53.50 19.90 16.98
CA GLY A 143 -53.99 20.33 18.29
C GLY A 143 -54.91 21.57 18.25
N VAL A 144 -54.63 22.52 17.34
CA VAL A 144 -55.50 23.68 17.09
C VAL A 144 -56.84 23.24 16.49
N LEU A 145 -56.82 22.34 15.50
CA LEU A 145 -58.03 21.81 14.87
C LEU A 145 -58.87 20.99 15.85
N GLU A 146 -58.25 20.13 16.66
CA GLU A 146 -58.93 19.36 17.72
C GLU A 146 -59.63 20.29 18.71
N SER A 147 -58.96 21.36 19.15
CA SER A 147 -59.53 22.38 20.04
C SER A 147 -60.73 23.09 19.41
N ALA A 148 -60.62 23.47 18.13
CA ALA A 148 -61.71 24.09 17.38
C ALA A 148 -62.92 23.13 17.21
N ILE A 149 -62.67 21.85 16.95
CA ILE A 149 -63.71 20.81 16.86
C ILE A 149 -64.41 20.65 18.21
N MET A 150 -63.67 20.60 19.32
CA MET A 150 -64.26 20.49 20.66
C MET A 150 -65.16 21.68 20.99
N GLU A 151 -64.72 22.91 20.72
CA GLU A 151 -65.54 24.10 20.95
C GLU A 151 -66.79 24.11 20.04
N LYS A 152 -66.67 23.68 18.79
CA LYS A 152 -67.82 23.52 17.89
C LYS A 152 -68.81 22.47 18.38
N LYS A 153 -68.33 21.32 18.89
CA LYS A 153 -69.21 20.32 19.54
C LYS A 153 -69.95 20.91 20.73
N ARG A 154 -69.27 21.65 21.61
CA ARG A 154 -69.89 22.32 22.77
C ARG A 154 -70.91 23.38 22.35
N GLN A 155 -70.65 24.13 21.27
CA GLN A 155 -71.61 25.07 20.69
C GLN A 155 -72.87 24.34 20.19
N VAL A 156 -72.71 23.22 19.48
CA VAL A 156 -73.82 22.39 19.01
C VAL A 156 -74.64 21.84 20.18
N GLU A 157 -73.99 21.31 21.22
CA GLU A 157 -74.67 20.81 22.42
C GLU A 157 -75.49 21.89 23.12
N ARG A 158 -74.95 23.11 23.26
CA ARG A 158 -75.69 24.26 23.80
C ARG A 158 -76.89 24.63 22.94
N LEU A 159 -76.72 24.74 21.62
CA LEU A 159 -77.83 25.03 20.70
C LEU A 159 -78.92 23.95 20.75
N VAL A 160 -78.54 22.67 20.88
CA VAL A 160 -79.50 21.57 21.06
C VAL A 160 -80.27 21.74 22.37
N GLN A 161 -79.60 22.14 23.45
CA GLN A 161 -80.25 22.38 24.74
C GLN A 161 -81.19 23.59 24.70
N GLU A 162 -80.74 24.73 24.17
CA GLU A 162 -81.54 25.93 23.96
C GLU A 162 -82.78 25.65 23.08
N MET A 163 -82.62 24.86 22.02
CA MET A 163 -83.72 24.43 21.16
C MET A 163 -84.73 23.54 21.90
N LYS A 164 -84.26 22.61 22.74
CA LYS A 164 -85.13 21.79 23.59
C LYS A 164 -85.92 22.65 24.59
N GLU A 165 -85.26 23.62 25.22
CA GLU A 165 -85.89 24.54 26.17
C GLU A 165 -86.93 25.44 25.50
N ALA A 166 -86.61 26.03 24.34
CA ALA A 166 -87.55 26.82 23.55
C ALA A 166 -88.78 26.00 23.11
N ASN A 167 -88.58 24.74 22.72
CA ASN A 167 -89.67 23.82 22.39
C ASN A 167 -90.55 23.52 23.62
N LEU A 168 -89.97 23.30 24.80
CA LEU A 168 -90.72 23.07 26.05
C LEU A 168 -91.50 24.32 26.49
N GLN A 169 -90.91 25.51 26.38
CA GLN A 169 -91.58 26.79 26.66
C GLN A 169 -92.77 27.01 25.72
N SER A 170 -92.60 26.72 24.42
CA SER A 170 -93.69 26.81 23.43
C SER A 170 -94.84 25.86 23.76
N LEU A 171 -94.55 24.64 24.22
CA LEU A 171 -95.57 23.65 24.61
C LEU A 171 -96.25 23.98 25.95
N SER A 172 -95.55 24.62 26.89
CA SER A 172 -96.10 25.01 28.20
C SER A 172 -96.91 26.30 28.16
N GLY A 173 -96.57 27.25 27.28
CA GLY A 173 -97.40 28.44 27.00
C GLY A 173 -98.72 28.11 26.28
N SER A 174 -98.78 26.98 25.56
CA SER A 174 -99.98 26.54 24.84
C SER A 174 -101.08 25.95 25.73
N VAL A 175 -100.88 25.80 27.04
CA VAL A 175 -101.89 25.21 27.94
C VAL A 175 -103.00 26.20 28.32
N ASP A 176 -102.77 27.52 28.20
CA ASP A 176 -103.79 28.55 28.52
C ASP A 176 -104.65 29.01 27.33
N GLU A 177 -104.28 28.67 26.08
CA GLU A 177 -104.99 29.15 24.87
C GLU A 177 -105.87 28.10 24.17
N LEU A 178 -106.13 26.95 24.79
CA LEU A 178 -107.13 25.98 24.31
C LEU A 178 -108.54 26.28 24.85
N ARG A 179 -109.06 27.47 24.52
CA ARG A 179 -110.51 27.71 24.48
C ARG A 179 -110.96 28.27 23.12
N HIS A 180 -111.26 27.33 22.22
CA HIS A 180 -112.38 27.38 21.24
C HIS A 180 -112.18 28.30 19.99
N PRO A 181 -112.91 28.07 18.88
CA PRO A 181 -112.58 27.03 17.87
C PRO A 181 -112.66 27.57 16.41
N LEU A 182 -112.31 26.70 15.44
CA LEU A 182 -112.75 26.58 14.02
C LEU A 182 -113.02 27.88 13.21
N ASP A 183 -112.54 28.06 11.99
CA ASP A 183 -112.64 27.17 10.84
C ASP A 183 -111.94 27.84 9.64
N GLY A 184 -111.53 27.09 8.61
CA GLY A 184 -111.20 27.72 7.31
C GLY A 184 -110.00 27.18 6.52
N LEU A 185 -109.94 25.86 6.35
CA LEU A 185 -109.34 25.08 5.26
C LEU A 185 -108.76 25.88 4.04
N CYS A 186 -107.43 26.09 4.01
CA CYS A 186 -106.70 26.53 2.82
C CYS A 186 -106.06 25.33 2.10
N LYS A 187 -106.34 25.23 0.81
CA LYS A 187 -105.96 24.13 -0.10
C LYS A 187 -104.44 23.99 -0.20
N ALA A 188 -103.97 22.78 0.08
CA ALA A 188 -102.59 22.35 0.07
C ALA A 188 -101.94 22.53 -1.33
N GLY A 189 -100.82 23.25 -1.33
CA GLY A 189 -99.92 23.37 -2.47
C GLY A 189 -99.27 22.04 -2.86
N SER A 190 -98.98 21.96 -4.15
CA SER A 190 -98.39 20.83 -4.87
C SER A 190 -97.16 20.23 -4.17
N ALA A 191 -97.33 19.09 -3.52
CA ALA A 191 -96.23 18.20 -3.16
C ALA A 191 -96.02 17.19 -4.30
N ARG A 192 -95.04 17.46 -5.18
CA ARG A 192 -94.54 16.44 -6.11
C ARG A 192 -93.86 15.34 -5.29
N ARG A 193 -94.47 14.17 -5.28
CA ARG A 193 -93.98 12.95 -4.64
C ARG A 193 -92.63 12.58 -5.28
N ILE A 194 -91.53 12.67 -4.54
CA ILE A 194 -90.23 12.16 -4.99
C ILE A 194 -90.32 10.63 -4.88
N ILE A 195 -90.47 9.96 -6.02
CA ILE A 195 -90.44 8.50 -6.14
C ILE A 195 -89.04 8.12 -6.60
N GLY A 196 -88.19 7.70 -5.66
CA GLY A 196 -86.83 7.23 -5.92
C GLY A 196 -86.01 7.09 -4.63
N SER A 197 -85.17 6.07 -4.54
CA SER A 197 -84.30 5.88 -3.37
C SER A 197 -83.17 6.92 -3.40
N PRO A 198 -82.87 7.65 -2.31
CA PRO A 198 -81.82 8.67 -2.27
C PRO A 198 -80.44 8.16 -2.73
N ARG A 199 -80.19 6.86 -2.61
CA ARG A 199 -78.94 6.20 -3.02
C ARG A 199 -78.76 6.05 -4.54
N GLN A 200 -79.79 6.31 -5.35
CA GLN A 200 -79.69 6.22 -6.82
C GLN A 200 -79.03 7.46 -7.46
N LEU A 201 -78.69 8.49 -6.68
CA LEU A 201 -78.03 9.71 -7.15
C LEU A 201 -76.50 9.65 -7.09
N GLU A 202 -75.90 8.63 -6.45
CA GLU A 202 -74.44 8.53 -6.29
C GLU A 202 -73.70 8.13 -7.57
N ASN A 203 -74.39 7.62 -8.61
CA ASN A 203 -73.78 7.10 -9.84
C ASN A 203 -74.49 7.57 -11.13
N ALA A 204 -74.94 8.83 -11.20
CA ALA A 204 -75.57 9.37 -12.40
C ALA A 204 -74.52 9.60 -13.53
N ALA A 205 -74.76 9.04 -14.71
CA ALA A 205 -73.85 9.20 -15.86
C ALA A 205 -73.79 10.67 -16.35
N PRO A 206 -72.62 11.17 -16.79
CA PRO A 206 -72.47 12.55 -17.26
C PRO A 206 -73.41 12.86 -18.43
N THR A 207 -74.12 13.99 -18.34
CA THR A 207 -74.93 14.51 -19.45
C THR A 207 -74.49 15.92 -19.80
N ASN A 208 -74.90 16.41 -20.98
CA ASN A 208 -74.53 17.75 -21.48
C ASN A 208 -75.01 18.91 -20.57
N LYS A 209 -75.86 18.64 -19.56
CA LYS A 209 -76.31 19.62 -18.56
C LYS A 209 -75.82 19.35 -17.13
N ASN A 210 -75.18 18.21 -16.87
CA ASN A 210 -74.40 17.94 -15.66
C ASN A 210 -73.16 17.11 -16.04
N PRO A 211 -72.05 17.77 -16.42
CA PRO A 211 -70.87 17.11 -16.95
C PRO A 211 -70.07 16.31 -15.91
N HIS A 212 -70.30 16.54 -14.61
CA HIS A 212 -69.58 15.85 -13.53
C HIS A 212 -70.39 14.75 -12.84
N GLY A 213 -71.68 14.59 -13.19
CA GLY A 213 -72.54 13.53 -12.64
C GLY A 213 -72.87 13.67 -11.15
N VAL A 214 -72.38 14.71 -10.49
CA VAL A 214 -72.64 15.02 -9.08
C VAL A 214 -73.64 16.18 -9.03
N TRP A 215 -74.79 15.98 -8.38
CA TRP A 215 -75.71 17.07 -8.06
C TRP A 215 -75.53 17.39 -6.57
N VAL A 216 -75.16 18.65 -6.26
CA VAL A 216 -75.14 19.18 -4.89
C VAL A 216 -76.56 19.57 -4.48
#